data_AF-A0A522TEQ5-F1
#
_entry.id   AF-A0A522TEQ5-F1
#
_cell.length_a   1.000
_cell.length_b   1.000
_cell.length_c   1.000
_cell.angle_alpha   90.00
_cell.angle_beta   90.00
_cell.angle_gamma   90.00
#
_symmetry.space_group_name_H-M   'P 1'
#
loop_
_entity.id
_entity.type
_entity.pdbx_description
1 polymer ?
#
loop_
_entity_poly.entity_id
_entity_poly.type
_entity_poly.pdbx_seq_one_letter_code
_entity_poly.pdbx_strand_id
1 'polypeptide(L)'
;MPMPEISANENEVLKIRETADHVLASRHDEILGTVRSAVAEVLGREENEVQANSSLMNDLNAESLDFLDLLFRLESAFGIKIPRGGIQRATQGSLTDAEFQQNGLLTEAALDRLRVLMPEVTPGKLKTGLTSREIPALFTPETFARLVAWRIGEMEAEKAAAK
;
A
#
# COMPACT_ATOMS: atom_id res chain seq x y z
N MET A 1 26.59 25.10 5.60
CA MET A 1 26.11 23.71 5.64
C MET A 1 25.17 23.56 4.45
N PRO A 2 25.44 22.66 3.48
CA PRO A 2 24.45 22.39 2.46
C PRO A 2 23.22 21.82 3.16
N MET A 3 22.07 22.44 2.92
CA MET A 3 20.78 21.89 3.31
C MET A 3 20.66 20.50 2.67
N PRO A 4 20.13 19.47 3.35
CA PRO A 4 19.84 18.22 2.69
C PRO A 4 18.90 18.53 1.53
N GLU A 5 19.33 18.24 0.31
CA GLU A 5 18.45 18.22 -0.86
C GLU A 5 17.22 17.40 -0.46
N ILE A 6 16.06 18.04 -0.39
CA ILE A 6 14.78 17.34 -0.36
C ILE A 6 14.70 16.67 -1.73
N SER A 7 15.29 15.48 -1.80
CA SER A 7 15.45 14.71 -3.00
C SER A 7 14.07 14.48 -3.60
N ALA A 8 13.95 14.58 -4.92
CA ALA A 8 12.70 14.47 -5.70
C ALA A 8 11.76 13.31 -5.27
N ASN A 9 12.34 12.32 -4.61
CA ASN A 9 11.75 11.17 -3.95
C ASN A 9 10.66 11.49 -2.90
N GLU A 10 10.82 12.51 -2.07
CA GLU A 10 9.87 12.84 -0.99
C GLU A 10 8.57 13.43 -1.55
N ASN A 11 8.69 14.23 -2.61
CA ASN A 11 7.59 14.93 -3.27
C ASN A 11 6.68 13.95 -4.04
N GLU A 12 7.24 12.87 -4.58
CA GLU A 12 6.49 11.81 -5.25
C GLU A 12 5.59 11.04 -4.27
N VAL A 13 6.13 10.69 -3.11
CA VAL A 13 5.43 9.91 -2.07
C VAL A 13 4.33 10.73 -1.42
N LEU A 14 4.57 12.03 -1.22
CA LEU A 14 3.55 12.97 -0.74
C LEU A 14 2.38 13.07 -1.73
N LYS A 15 2.65 13.17 -3.04
CA LYS A 15 1.58 13.16 -4.06
C LYS A 15 0.77 11.87 -4.05
N ILE A 16 1.42 10.72 -3.93
CA ILE A 16 0.73 9.42 -3.80
C ILE A 16 -0.22 9.45 -2.60
N ARG A 17 0.29 9.90 -1.45
CA ARG A 17 -0.49 10.02 -0.22
C ARG A 17 -1.65 11.00 -0.39
N GLU A 18 -1.42 12.19 -0.91
CA GLU A 18 -2.46 13.21 -1.13
C GLU A 18 -3.54 12.70 -2.09
N THR A 19 -3.15 12.00 -3.16
CA THR A 19 -4.10 11.41 -4.12
C THR A 19 -4.96 10.34 -3.45
N ALA A 20 -4.35 9.45 -2.67
CA ALA A 20 -5.06 8.46 -1.89
C ALA A 20 -6.00 9.12 -0.87
N ASP A 21 -5.50 10.10 -0.10
CA ASP A 21 -6.23 10.78 0.95
C ASP A 21 -7.43 11.55 0.41
N HIS A 22 -7.29 12.20 -0.75
CA HIS A 22 -8.40 12.86 -1.45
C HIS A 22 -9.52 11.87 -1.81
N VAL A 23 -9.17 10.70 -2.34
CA VAL A 23 -10.15 9.66 -2.70
C VAL A 23 -10.76 9.03 -1.45
N LEU A 24 -9.96 8.75 -0.44
CA LEU A 24 -10.41 8.24 0.86
C LEU A 24 -11.32 9.26 1.57
N ALA A 25 -11.04 10.55 1.51
CA ALA A 25 -11.89 11.58 2.12
C ALA A 25 -13.33 11.55 1.58
N SER A 26 -13.52 11.12 0.33
CA SER A 26 -14.85 10.98 -0.26
C SER A 26 -15.44 9.57 -0.18
N ARG A 27 -14.62 8.51 -0.17
CA ARG A 27 -15.07 7.11 -0.38
C ARG A 27 -14.34 6.08 0.50
N HIS A 28 -13.72 6.49 1.62
CA HIS A 28 -12.95 5.59 2.50
C HIS A 28 -13.79 4.42 2.99
N ASP A 29 -15.01 4.66 3.47
CA ASP A 29 -15.88 3.60 3.99
C ASP A 29 -16.29 2.58 2.91
N GLU A 30 -16.60 3.05 1.69
CA GLU A 30 -16.91 2.16 0.56
C GLU A 30 -15.70 1.31 0.16
N ILE A 31 -14.51 1.93 0.08
CA ILE A 31 -13.28 1.25 -0.29
C ILE A 31 -12.89 0.23 0.78
N LEU A 32 -12.84 0.67 2.04
CA LEU A 32 -12.49 -0.17 3.17
C LEU A 32 -13.50 -1.30 3.36
N GLY A 33 -14.79 -1.03 3.20
CA GLY A 33 -15.85 -2.05 3.24
C GLY A 33 -15.64 -3.12 2.18
N THR A 34 -15.37 -2.72 0.94
CA THR A 34 -15.08 -3.67 -0.15
C THR A 34 -13.79 -4.46 0.11
N VAL A 35 -12.75 -3.80 0.62
CA VAL A 35 -11.48 -4.47 0.97
C VAL A 35 -11.69 -5.48 2.09
N ARG A 36 -12.41 -5.11 3.15
CA ARG A 36 -12.72 -6.02 4.27
C ARG A 36 -13.55 -7.21 3.79
N SER A 37 -14.54 -6.98 2.94
CA SER A 37 -15.36 -8.03 2.34
C SER A 37 -14.52 -8.99 1.51
N ALA A 38 -13.66 -8.46 0.63
CA ALA A 38 -12.76 -9.26 -0.17
C ALA A 38 -11.75 -10.06 0.69
N VAL A 39 -11.20 -9.47 1.75
CA VAL A 39 -10.31 -10.16 2.70
C VAL A 39 -11.08 -11.26 3.44
N ALA A 40 -12.29 -11.00 3.91
CA ALA A 40 -13.13 -11.96 4.61
C ALA A 40 -13.47 -13.15 3.70
N GLU A 41 -13.84 -12.90 2.44
CA GLU A 41 -14.11 -13.94 1.46
C GLU A 41 -12.89 -14.78 1.12
N VAL A 42 -11.72 -14.15 0.93
CA VAL A 42 -10.47 -14.85 0.58
C VAL A 42 -10.02 -15.73 1.75
N LEU A 43 -10.06 -15.20 2.97
CA LEU A 43 -9.62 -15.91 4.17
C LEU A 43 -10.70 -16.82 4.78
N GLY A 44 -11.92 -16.83 4.22
CA GLY A 44 -13.06 -17.59 4.73
C GLY A 44 -13.47 -17.18 6.14
N ARG A 45 -13.36 -15.89 6.47
CA ARG A 45 -13.69 -15.30 7.79
C ARG A 45 -14.92 -14.41 7.72
N GLU A 46 -15.43 -13.99 8.87
CA GLU A 46 -16.49 -12.98 8.92
C GLU A 46 -15.92 -11.57 8.73
N GLU A 47 -16.65 -10.70 8.03
CA GLU A 47 -16.26 -9.29 7.80
C GLU A 47 -16.06 -8.52 9.12
N ASN A 48 -16.78 -8.93 10.17
CA ASN A 48 -16.67 -8.37 11.52
C ASN A 48 -15.35 -8.74 12.22
N GLU A 49 -14.69 -9.84 11.84
CA GLU A 49 -13.37 -10.23 12.37
C GLU A 49 -12.23 -9.47 11.69
N VAL A 50 -12.44 -8.99 10.47
CA VAL A 50 -11.44 -8.26 9.70
C VAL A 50 -11.43 -6.79 10.13
N GLN A 51 -10.51 -6.40 11.02
CA GLN A 51 -10.33 -4.98 11.38
C GLN A 51 -9.46 -4.24 10.35
N ALA A 52 -9.73 -2.94 10.17
CA ALA A 52 -8.99 -2.09 9.23
C ALA A 52 -7.47 -2.09 9.48
N ASN A 53 -7.07 -2.19 10.75
CA ASN A 53 -5.69 -2.19 11.23
C ASN A 53 -5.16 -3.60 11.60
N SER A 54 -5.96 -4.67 11.42
CA SER A 54 -5.48 -6.04 11.64
C SER A 54 -4.44 -6.41 10.59
N SER A 55 -3.36 -7.04 11.02
CA SER A 55 -2.34 -7.55 10.10
C SER A 55 -2.88 -8.75 9.34
N LEU A 56 -2.87 -8.68 8.01
CA LEU A 56 -3.39 -9.77 7.17
C LEU A 56 -2.62 -11.07 7.44
N MET A 57 -1.28 -11.05 7.48
CA MET A 57 -0.49 -12.27 7.77
C MET A 57 -0.49 -12.63 9.25
N ASN A 58 -0.31 -11.66 10.15
CA ASN A 58 -0.01 -11.96 11.56
C ASN A 58 -1.27 -12.17 12.40
N ASP A 59 -2.37 -11.51 12.03
CA ASP A 59 -3.64 -11.52 12.76
C ASP A 59 -4.66 -12.44 12.07
N LEU A 60 -4.73 -12.37 10.74
CA LEU A 60 -5.69 -13.13 9.94
C LEU A 60 -5.10 -14.39 9.28
N ASN A 61 -3.79 -14.64 9.46
CA ASN A 61 -3.06 -15.78 8.89
C ASN A 61 -3.11 -15.87 7.36
N ALA A 62 -3.19 -14.74 6.67
CA ALA A 62 -3.16 -14.68 5.21
C ALA A 62 -1.84 -15.23 4.65
N GLU A 63 -1.93 -16.12 3.68
CA GLU A 63 -0.82 -16.67 2.91
C GLU A 63 -0.51 -15.82 1.68
N SER A 64 0.69 -16.00 1.11
CA SER A 64 1.12 -15.31 -0.13
C SER A 64 0.11 -15.44 -1.29
N LEU A 65 -0.65 -16.55 -1.35
CA LEU A 65 -1.68 -16.79 -2.36
C LEU A 65 -2.92 -15.93 -2.12
N ASP A 66 -3.35 -15.78 -0.87
CA ASP A 66 -4.49 -14.95 -0.48
C ASP A 66 -4.29 -13.49 -0.91
N PHE A 67 -3.07 -12.97 -0.83
CA PHE A 67 -2.78 -11.63 -1.33
C PHE A 67 -2.97 -11.49 -2.84
N LEU A 68 -2.65 -12.52 -3.62
CA LEU A 68 -2.85 -12.51 -5.06
C LEU A 68 -4.35 -12.52 -5.37
N ASP A 69 -5.11 -13.40 -4.73
CA ASP A 69 -6.57 -13.47 -4.90
C ASP A 69 -7.26 -12.19 -4.45
N LEU A 70 -6.84 -11.60 -3.33
CA LEU A 70 -7.32 -10.30 -2.84
C LEU A 70 -7.05 -9.19 -3.86
N LEU A 71 -5.82 -9.10 -4.37
CA LEU A 71 -5.47 -8.12 -5.39
C LEU A 71 -6.35 -8.26 -6.64
N PHE A 72 -6.52 -9.47 -7.17
CA PHE A 72 -7.37 -9.71 -8.32
C PHE A 72 -8.83 -9.32 -8.07
N ARG A 73 -9.36 -9.61 -6.87
CA ARG A 73 -10.72 -9.20 -6.47
C ARG A 73 -10.84 -7.68 -6.41
N LEU A 74 -9.86 -6.98 -5.83
CA LEU A 74 -9.86 -5.52 -5.76
C LEU A 74 -9.71 -4.88 -7.15
N GLU A 75 -8.83 -5.42 -7.99
CA GLU A 75 -8.69 -4.99 -9.40
C GLU A 75 -10.02 -5.10 -10.15
N SER A 76 -10.71 -6.23 -10.00
CA SER A 76 -12.02 -6.46 -10.63
C SER A 76 -13.12 -5.56 -10.06
N ALA A 77 -13.18 -5.41 -8.73
CA ALA A 77 -14.21 -4.64 -8.04
C ALA A 77 -14.12 -3.13 -8.35
N PHE A 78 -12.90 -2.58 -8.41
CA PHE A 78 -12.68 -1.15 -8.64
C PHE A 78 -12.31 -0.82 -10.10
N GLY A 79 -12.10 -1.84 -10.94
CA GLY A 79 -11.65 -1.67 -12.32
C GLY A 79 -10.25 -1.07 -12.45
N ILE A 80 -9.41 -1.22 -11.43
CA ILE A 80 -8.01 -0.75 -11.40
C ILE A 80 -7.06 -1.88 -11.80
N LYS A 81 -5.83 -1.53 -12.19
CA LYS A 81 -4.74 -2.49 -12.37
C LYS A 81 -3.68 -2.33 -11.29
N ILE A 82 -3.54 -3.33 -10.44
CA ILE A 82 -2.51 -3.42 -9.41
C ILE A 82 -1.48 -4.48 -9.85
N PRO A 83 -0.28 -4.08 -10.30
CA PRO A 83 0.73 -5.04 -10.70
C PRO A 83 1.12 -5.97 -9.55
N ARG A 84 1.55 -7.20 -9.85
CA ARG A 84 2.11 -8.14 -8.85
C ARG A 84 3.22 -7.44 -8.07
N GLY A 85 3.10 -7.43 -6.74
CA GLY A 85 3.93 -6.59 -5.87
C GLY A 85 3.44 -5.14 -5.79
N GLY A 86 2.14 -4.88 -5.93
CA GLY A 86 1.57 -3.53 -6.07
C GLY A 86 1.98 -2.56 -4.98
N ILE A 87 1.95 -2.97 -3.72
CA ILE A 87 2.44 -2.14 -2.61
C ILE A 87 3.96 -1.97 -2.67
N GLN A 88 4.69 -3.02 -3.02
CA GLN A 88 6.14 -2.93 -3.23
C GLN A 88 6.50 -1.97 -4.37
N ARG A 89 5.70 -1.92 -5.43
CA ARG A 89 5.83 -0.98 -6.55
C ARG A 89 5.39 0.43 -6.17
N ALA A 90 4.33 0.57 -5.38
CA ALA A 90 3.88 1.87 -4.87
C ALA A 90 4.92 2.49 -3.93
N THR A 91 5.56 1.66 -3.10
CA THR A 91 6.62 2.07 -2.17
C THR A 91 7.96 2.29 -2.88
N GLN A 92 8.29 1.44 -3.86
CA GLN A 92 9.45 1.62 -4.72
C GLN A 92 9.31 2.89 -5.58
N GLY A 93 8.15 3.17 -6.15
CA GLY A 93 7.92 4.34 -7.02
C GLY A 93 8.99 4.44 -8.11
N SER A 94 9.63 5.61 -8.20
CA SER A 94 10.79 5.85 -9.09
C SER A 94 12.15 5.34 -8.57
N LEU A 95 12.23 4.71 -7.38
CA LEU A 95 13.48 4.15 -6.89
C LEU A 95 13.92 2.95 -7.73
N THR A 96 15.22 2.84 -7.93
CA THR A 96 15.82 1.61 -8.45
C THR A 96 15.81 0.52 -7.39
N ASP A 97 15.92 -0.75 -7.80
CA ASP A 97 15.99 -1.86 -6.86
C ASP A 97 17.13 -1.68 -5.83
N ALA A 98 18.29 -1.17 -6.26
CA ALA A 98 19.43 -0.90 -5.38
C ALA A 98 19.17 0.20 -4.34
N GLU A 99 18.37 1.21 -4.70
CA GLU A 99 17.98 2.28 -3.79
C GLU A 99 16.84 1.83 -2.86
N PHE A 100 16.03 0.87 -3.28
CA PHE A 100 14.93 0.33 -2.49
C PHE A 100 15.38 -0.76 -1.52
N GLN A 101 16.22 -1.68 -1.98
CA GLN A 101 16.80 -2.76 -1.19
C GLN A 101 18.27 -2.98 -1.55
N GLN A 102 19.09 -3.21 -0.53
CA GLN A 102 20.47 -3.64 -0.69
C GLN A 102 20.66 -4.97 0.02
N ASN A 103 21.10 -5.99 -0.71
CA ASN A 103 21.29 -7.36 -0.20
C ASN A 103 20.01 -7.96 0.45
N GLY A 104 18.83 -7.59 -0.07
CA GLY A 104 17.53 -8.05 0.43
C GLY A 104 17.02 -7.30 1.68
N LEU A 105 17.77 -6.31 2.17
CA LEU A 105 17.38 -5.41 3.26
C LEU A 105 16.90 -4.08 2.68
N LEU A 106 15.82 -3.53 3.22
CA LEU A 106 15.35 -2.21 2.85
C LEU A 106 16.33 -1.13 3.31
N THR A 107 16.56 -0.17 2.43
CA THR A 107 17.34 1.03 2.73
C THR A 107 16.53 2.00 3.60
N GLU A 108 17.22 2.97 4.21
CA GLU A 108 16.52 4.04 4.95
C GLU A 108 15.56 4.83 4.07
N ALA A 109 15.90 5.04 2.79
CA ALA A 109 15.02 5.71 1.83
C ALA A 109 13.70 4.93 1.62
N ALA A 110 13.77 3.61 1.46
CA ALA A 110 12.56 2.78 1.32
C ALA A 110 11.71 2.78 2.61
N LEU A 111 12.36 2.76 3.77
CA LEU A 111 11.68 2.81 5.07
C LEU A 111 10.97 4.14 5.30
N ASP A 112 11.60 5.26 4.93
CA ASP A 112 10.99 6.57 5.05
C ASP A 112 9.73 6.68 4.18
N ARG A 113 9.80 6.20 2.93
CA ARG A 113 8.64 6.12 2.04
C ARG A 113 7.52 5.24 2.60
N LEU A 114 7.86 4.06 3.12
CA LEU A 114 6.90 3.18 3.76
C LEU A 114 6.18 3.87 4.93
N ARG A 115 6.89 4.66 5.74
CA ARG A 115 6.30 5.42 6.84
C ARG A 115 5.31 6.47 6.36
N VAL A 116 5.56 7.10 5.21
CA VAL A 116 4.66 8.09 4.63
C VAL A 116 3.44 7.45 3.97
N LEU A 117 3.62 6.31 3.28
CA LEU A 117 2.55 5.60 2.58
C LEU A 117 1.66 4.76 3.51
N MET A 118 2.24 4.23 4.59
CA MET A 118 1.58 3.37 5.57
C MET A 118 1.66 3.97 6.97
N PRO A 119 1.02 5.13 7.21
CA PRO A 119 0.99 5.73 8.55
C PRO A 119 0.27 4.83 9.57
N GLU A 120 -0.58 3.90 9.11
CA GLU A 120 -1.22 2.90 9.97
C GLU A 120 -0.24 1.86 10.55
N VAL A 121 0.92 1.65 9.91
CA VAL A 121 1.91 0.70 10.40
C VAL A 121 2.75 1.34 11.49
N THR A 122 2.86 0.65 12.62
CA THR A 122 3.65 1.12 13.76
C THR A 122 5.09 1.45 13.33
N PRO A 123 5.61 2.66 13.59
CA PRO A 123 6.96 3.05 13.21
C PRO A 123 8.05 2.10 13.73
N GLY A 124 7.81 1.45 14.87
CA GLY A 124 8.72 0.46 15.44
C GLY A 124 8.87 -0.82 14.61
N LYS A 125 7.92 -1.14 13.73
CA LYS A 125 8.05 -2.23 12.75
C LYS A 125 8.88 -1.82 11.53
N LEU A 126 8.84 -0.55 11.15
CA LEU A 126 9.57 0.02 10.01
C LEU A 126 10.97 0.50 10.44
N LYS A 127 11.86 -0.47 10.69
CA LYS A 127 13.25 -0.22 11.15
C LYS A 127 14.29 -0.74 10.18
N THR A 128 15.50 -0.18 10.26
CA THR A 128 16.66 -0.61 9.47
C THR A 128 16.91 -2.10 9.68
N GLY A 129 17.06 -2.82 8.57
CA GLY A 129 17.18 -4.29 8.56
C GLY A 129 15.89 -5.04 8.25
N LEU A 130 14.76 -4.34 8.02
CA LEU A 130 13.55 -4.97 7.48
C LEU A 130 13.84 -5.55 6.10
N THR A 131 13.40 -6.78 5.84
CA THR A 131 13.55 -7.39 4.52
C THR A 131 12.32 -7.17 3.65
N SER A 132 12.49 -7.21 2.33
CA SER A 132 11.38 -7.16 1.38
C SER A 132 10.34 -8.28 1.59
N ARG A 133 10.73 -9.37 2.24
CA ARG A 133 9.86 -10.51 2.61
C ARG A 133 8.98 -10.24 3.82
N GLU A 134 9.35 -9.30 4.68
CA GLU A 134 8.56 -8.92 5.85
C GLU A 134 7.55 -7.81 5.54
N ILE A 135 7.68 -7.13 4.39
CA ILE A 135 6.73 -6.10 3.95
C ILE A 135 5.28 -6.62 3.93
N PRO A 136 4.96 -7.80 3.35
CA PRO A 136 3.60 -8.30 3.33
C PRO A 136 3.01 -8.55 4.72
N ALA A 137 3.86 -8.84 5.72
CA ALA A 137 3.41 -9.02 7.10
C ALA A 137 2.96 -7.71 7.77
N LEU A 138 3.34 -6.57 7.20
CA LEU A 138 2.92 -5.25 7.65
C LEU A 138 1.60 -4.81 7.01
N PHE A 139 1.09 -5.53 6.01
CA PHE A 139 -0.11 -5.14 5.30
C PHE A 139 -1.35 -5.33 6.15
N THR A 140 -2.19 -4.31 6.15
CA THR A 140 -3.51 -4.30 6.76
C THR A 140 -4.57 -4.00 5.69
N PRO A 141 -5.85 -4.27 5.96
CA PRO A 141 -6.93 -3.85 5.07
C PRO A 141 -6.89 -2.34 4.75
N GLU A 142 -6.51 -1.51 5.71
CA GLU A 142 -6.34 -0.07 5.48
C GLU A 142 -5.23 0.25 4.46
N THR A 143 -4.12 -0.48 4.48
CA THR A 143 -3.08 -0.33 3.45
C THR A 143 -3.63 -0.61 2.05
N PHE A 144 -4.43 -1.67 1.90
CA PHE A 144 -5.06 -1.98 0.62
C PHE A 144 -6.07 -0.92 0.21
N ALA A 145 -6.85 -0.38 1.15
CA ALA A 145 -7.77 0.72 0.88
C ALA A 145 -7.03 1.97 0.36
N ARG A 146 -5.90 2.34 0.98
CA ARG A 146 -5.03 3.43 0.50
C ARG A 146 -4.48 3.16 -0.90
N LEU A 147 -4.02 1.94 -1.17
CA LEU A 147 -3.50 1.55 -2.47
C LEU A 147 -4.56 1.66 -3.57
N VAL A 148 -5.76 1.16 -3.30
CA VAL A 148 -6.92 1.24 -4.20
C VAL A 148 -7.29 2.71 -4.44
N ALA A 149 -7.38 3.50 -3.37
CA ALA A 149 -7.71 4.91 -3.45
C ALA A 149 -6.71 5.70 -4.30
N TRP A 150 -5.41 5.47 -4.10
CA TRP A 150 -4.37 6.04 -4.95
C TRP A 150 -4.55 5.68 -6.42
N ARG A 151 -4.81 4.40 -6.73
CA ARG A 151 -5.02 3.94 -8.11
C ARG A 151 -6.26 4.52 -8.76
N ILE A 152 -7.33 4.69 -8.01
CA ILE A 152 -8.53 5.38 -8.48
C ILE A 152 -8.16 6.83 -8.82
N GLY A 153 -7.47 7.53 -7.92
CA GLY A 153 -7.06 8.91 -8.15
C GLY A 153 -6.12 9.08 -9.35
N GLU A 154 -5.16 8.17 -9.55
CA GLU A 154 -4.32 8.15 -10.76
C GLU A 154 -5.15 7.94 -12.03
N MET A 155 -6.06 6.95 -12.04
CA MET A 155 -6.94 6.73 -13.18
C MET A 155 -7.82 7.93 -13.50
N GLU A 156 -8.37 8.60 -12.48
CA GLU A 156 -9.19 9.78 -12.65
C GLU A 156 -8.37 10.97 -13.19
N ALA A 157 -7.13 11.14 -12.70
CA ALA A 157 -6.21 12.16 -13.21
C ALA A 157 -5.81 11.88 -14.67
N GLU A 158 -5.55 10.61 -15.02
CA GLU A 158 -5.17 10.21 -16.38
C GLU A 158 -6.35 10.37 -17.36
N LYS A 159 -7.58 10.03 -16.93
CA LYS A 159 -8.81 10.31 -17.70
C LYS A 159 -9.06 11.80 -17.87
N ALA A 160 -8.80 12.62 -16.85
CA ALA A 160 -8.96 14.07 -16.92
C ALA A 160 -7.93 14.71 -17.87
N ALA A 161 -6.70 14.18 -17.93
CA ALA A 161 -5.67 14.63 -18.86
C ALA A 161 -5.90 14.20 -20.32
N ALA A 162 -6.65 13.10 -20.52
CA ALA A 162 -6.98 12.57 -21.85
C ALA A 162 -8.24 13.22 -22.49
N LYS A 163 -8.92 14.12 -21.77
CA LYS A 163 -10.16 14.80 -22.20
C LYS A 163 -9.91 16.26 -22.55
#